data_AF-A0A537BAQ0-F1
#
_entry.id   AF-A0A537BAQ0-F1
#
_cell.length_a   1.000
_cell.length_b   1.000
_cell.length_c   1.000
_cell.angle_alpha   90.00
_cell.angle_beta   90.00
_cell.angle_gamma   90.00
#
_symmetry.space_group_name_H-M   'P 1'
#
loop_
_entity.id
_entity.type
_entity.pdbx_description
1 polymer ?
#
loop_
_entity_poly.entity_id
_entity_poly.type
_entity_poly.pdbx_seq_one_letter_code
_entity_poly.pdbx_strand_id
1 'polypeptide(L)'
;MNAPIRHADAFHKLIHENHMYGLWEIASQMTPQPRPEAIPHLWKWSLLERVVEESCTAVPVGDERRAMQLFNPGLKDQWATTSTLIAAVQVLMPGEVARSHRHSPSAIRFIMKGNGAYTAVEGEKVVMREGDLVLTPNWQWHDHGNETGETVVWM
;
A
#
# COMPACT_ATOMS: atom_id res chain seq x y z
N MET A 1 48.10 19.03 11.46
CA MET A 1 47.34 19.81 10.44
C MET A 1 47.78 19.30 9.08
N ASN A 2 46.99 18.42 8.46
CA ASN A 2 47.31 17.91 7.12
C ASN A 2 46.85 18.96 6.09
N ALA A 3 47.78 19.41 5.26
CA ALA A 3 47.50 20.38 4.19
C ALA A 3 46.40 19.85 3.25
N PRO A 4 45.54 20.72 2.68
CA PRO A 4 44.57 20.29 1.68
C PRO A 4 45.31 19.72 0.47
N ILE A 5 45.04 18.46 0.13
CA ILE A 5 45.63 17.81 -1.05
C ILE A 5 45.10 18.54 -2.28
N ARG A 6 45.99 19.17 -3.06
CA ARG A 6 45.71 20.01 -4.25
C ARG A 6 44.81 19.39 -5.34
N HIS A 7 44.39 18.14 -5.18
CA HIS A 7 43.62 17.36 -6.16
C HIS A 7 42.24 16.92 -5.66
N ALA A 8 41.84 17.26 -4.43
CA ALA A 8 40.57 16.82 -3.85
C ALA A 8 39.37 17.28 -4.71
N ASP A 9 39.32 18.55 -5.12
CA ASP A 9 38.17 19.10 -5.85
C ASP A 9 38.01 18.49 -7.25
N ALA A 10 39.12 18.30 -7.99
CA ALA A 10 39.08 17.67 -9.32
C ALA A 10 38.67 16.19 -9.23
N PHE A 11 39.10 15.50 -8.18
CA PHE A 11 38.68 14.12 -7.90
C PHE A 11 37.20 14.02 -7.54
N HIS A 12 36.71 14.85 -6.61
CA HIS A 12 35.30 14.91 -6.23
C HIS A 12 34.40 15.24 -7.44
N LYS A 13 34.83 16.21 -8.27
CA LYS A 13 34.14 16.52 -9.53
C LYS A 13 34.09 15.31 -10.46
N LEU A 14 35.22 14.63 -10.69
CA LEU A 14 35.28 13.45 -11.55
C LEU A 14 34.33 12.35 -11.07
N ILE A 15 34.32 12.04 -9.76
CA ILE A 15 33.43 10.98 -9.26
C ILE A 15 31.96 11.41 -9.36
N HIS A 16 31.60 12.66 -9.01
CA HIS A 16 30.22 13.14 -9.05
C HIS A 16 29.68 13.26 -10.47
N GLU A 17 30.48 13.71 -11.43
CA GLU A 17 30.11 13.74 -12.87
C GLU A 17 29.88 12.34 -13.46
N ASN A 18 30.36 11.29 -12.78
CA ASN A 18 30.17 9.90 -13.16
C ASN A 18 29.23 9.15 -12.20
N HIS A 19 28.40 9.87 -11.43
CA HIS A 19 27.44 9.30 -10.47
C HIS A 19 28.08 8.36 -9.42
N MET A 20 29.35 8.59 -9.09
CA MET A 20 30.06 7.91 -8.02
C MET A 20 30.21 8.85 -6.83
N TYR A 21 29.94 8.33 -5.64
CA TYR A 21 30.08 9.07 -4.38
C TYR A 21 30.96 8.29 -3.44
N GLY A 22 31.86 9.01 -2.77
CA GLY A 22 32.73 8.41 -1.77
C GLY A 22 31.93 8.03 -0.54
N LEU A 23 32.17 6.84 0.03
CA LEU A 23 31.56 6.46 1.31
C LEU A 23 31.89 7.50 2.40
N TRP A 24 33.07 8.13 2.36
CA TRP A 24 33.47 9.20 3.28
C TRP A 24 32.63 10.48 3.16
N GLU A 25 31.94 10.71 2.04
CA GLU A 25 31.07 11.88 1.82
C GLU A 25 29.68 11.67 2.45
N ILE A 26 29.25 10.42 2.53
CA ILE A 26 27.91 10.03 3.00
C ILE A 26 27.94 9.31 4.35
N ALA A 27 29.11 8.98 4.88
CA ALA A 27 29.26 8.27 6.14
C ALA A 27 28.60 9.02 7.31
N SER A 28 28.59 10.36 7.29
CA SER A 28 27.90 11.18 8.27
C SER A 28 26.37 11.11 8.18
N GLN A 29 25.82 10.67 7.05
CA GLN A 29 24.38 10.49 6.83
C GLN A 29 23.90 9.12 7.32
N MET A 30 24.81 8.17 7.56
CA MET A 30 24.48 6.87 8.13
C MET A 30 23.97 7.06 9.57
N THR A 31 22.80 6.51 9.87
CA THR A 31 22.17 6.68 11.18
C THR A 31 22.57 5.51 12.10
N PRO A 32 22.92 5.77 13.37
CA PRO A 32 23.30 4.70 14.31
C PRO A 32 22.10 3.86 14.77
N GLN A 33 20.88 4.35 14.54
CA GLN A 33 19.61 3.70 14.83
C GLN A 33 18.62 4.08 13.71
N PRO A 34 17.66 3.21 13.37
CA PRO A 34 16.64 3.53 12.37
C PRO A 34 15.94 4.85 12.69
N ARG A 35 15.87 5.75 11.70
CA ARG A 35 15.10 7.00 11.77
C ARG A 35 13.99 6.94 10.71
N PRO A 36 12.89 6.20 10.96
CA PRO A 36 11.82 6.08 9.99
C PRO A 36 11.17 7.44 9.74
N GLU A 37 10.90 7.74 8.48
CA GLU A 37 10.09 8.91 8.10
C GLU A 37 8.62 8.72 8.47
N ALA A 38 8.13 7.47 8.40
CA ALA A 38 6.78 7.11 8.83
C ALA A 38 6.58 7.43 10.31
N ILE A 39 5.46 8.07 10.63
CA ILE A 39 5.07 8.37 12.01
C ILE A 39 3.95 7.43 12.47
N PRO A 40 3.84 7.14 13.79
CA PRO A 40 2.66 6.47 14.33
C PRO A 40 1.40 7.27 13.99
N HIS A 41 0.42 6.62 13.39
CA HIS A 41 -0.83 7.26 12.98
C HIS A 41 -2.03 6.33 13.19
N LEU A 42 -3.17 6.91 13.55
CA LEU A 42 -4.40 6.18 13.85
C LEU A 42 -5.53 6.64 12.93
N TRP A 43 -6.02 5.72 12.10
CA TRP A 43 -7.29 5.85 11.39
C TRP A 43 -8.39 5.18 12.21
N LYS A 44 -9.25 5.97 12.84
CA LYS A 44 -10.36 5.44 13.65
C LYS A 44 -11.40 4.78 12.75
N TRP A 45 -11.89 3.60 13.16
CA TRP A 45 -12.96 2.90 12.44
C TRP A 45 -14.19 3.78 12.19
N SER A 46 -14.62 4.59 13.16
CA SER A 46 -15.77 5.49 13.02
C SER A 46 -15.62 6.52 11.88
N LEU A 47 -14.39 6.89 11.54
CA LEU A 47 -14.12 7.75 10.37
C LEU A 47 -14.13 6.92 9.09
N LEU A 48 -13.46 5.77 9.09
CA LEU A 48 -13.37 4.88 7.94
C LEU A 48 -14.74 4.38 7.49
N GLU A 49 -15.62 4.01 8.45
CA GLU A 49 -16.99 3.59 8.18
C GLU A 49 -17.78 4.68 7.46
N ARG A 50 -17.69 5.93 7.92
CA ARG A 50 -18.33 7.06 7.24
C ARG A 50 -17.79 7.26 5.82
N VAL A 51 -16.47 7.23 5.65
CA VAL A 51 -15.85 7.39 4.32
C VAL A 51 -16.26 6.27 3.38
N VAL A 52 -16.35 5.03 3.87
CA VAL A 52 -16.86 3.87 3.13
C VAL A 52 -18.31 4.10 2.69
N GLU A 53 -19.18 4.51 3.61
CA GLU A 53 -20.60 4.80 3.31
C GLU A 53 -20.75 5.90 2.26
N GLU A 54 -20.01 7.01 2.40
CA GLU A 54 -20.03 8.11 1.43
C GLU A 54 -19.49 7.67 0.07
N SER A 55 -18.44 6.83 0.04
CA SER A 55 -17.83 6.36 -1.21
C SER A 55 -18.78 5.55 -2.08
N CYS A 56 -19.74 4.84 -1.48
CA CYS A 56 -20.70 3.99 -2.17
C CYS A 56 -21.56 4.76 -3.17
N THR A 57 -21.85 6.03 -2.89
CA THR A 57 -22.64 6.90 -3.78
C THR A 57 -21.79 7.90 -4.54
N ALA A 58 -20.59 8.23 -4.04
CA ALA A 58 -19.71 9.21 -4.65
C ALA A 58 -18.89 8.67 -5.84
N VAL A 59 -18.52 7.38 -5.81
CA VAL A 59 -17.61 6.79 -6.80
C VAL A 59 -18.10 5.38 -7.19
N PRO A 60 -18.20 5.05 -8.48
CA PRO A 60 -18.48 3.67 -8.90
C PRO A 60 -17.29 2.75 -8.57
N VAL A 61 -17.50 1.43 -8.53
CA VAL A 61 -16.38 0.46 -8.32
C VAL A 61 -15.26 0.64 -9.36
N GLY A 62 -15.61 1.09 -10.56
CA GLY A 62 -14.68 1.36 -11.66
C GLY A 62 -14.03 0.08 -12.19
N ASP A 63 -12.95 0.26 -12.95
CA ASP A 63 -12.22 -0.87 -13.54
C ASP A 63 -11.47 -1.68 -12.47
N GLU A 64 -10.88 -1.03 -11.47
CA GLU A 64 -10.02 -1.71 -10.49
C GLU A 64 -10.73 -1.97 -9.17
N ARG A 65 -10.67 -1.02 -8.24
CA ARG A 65 -11.13 -1.19 -6.86
C ARG A 65 -11.63 0.16 -6.36
N ARG A 66 -12.77 0.17 -5.64
CA ARG A 66 -13.14 1.30 -4.78
C ARG A 66 -12.53 1.11 -3.40
N ALA A 67 -11.27 1.49 -3.28
CA ALA A 67 -10.45 1.31 -2.09
C ALA A 67 -9.80 2.63 -1.65
N MET A 68 -9.88 2.93 -0.37
CA MET A 68 -9.25 4.10 0.26
C MET A 68 -7.93 3.69 0.87
N GLN A 69 -6.82 4.00 0.19
CA GLN A 69 -5.48 3.74 0.70
C GLN A 69 -5.16 4.67 1.88
N LEU A 70 -4.50 4.12 2.91
CA LEU A 70 -4.17 4.83 4.14
C LEU A 70 -2.75 5.38 4.05
N PHE A 71 -2.58 6.67 3.74
CA PHE A 71 -1.26 7.27 3.56
C PHE A 71 -0.71 7.88 4.86
N ASN A 72 0.48 7.44 5.24
CA ASN A 72 1.15 7.90 6.45
C ASN A 72 1.57 9.37 6.30
N PRO A 73 1.16 10.29 7.21
CA PRO A 73 1.53 11.71 7.09
C PRO A 73 3.04 11.99 7.18
N GLY A 74 3.82 11.04 7.70
CA GLY A 74 5.29 11.11 7.75
C GLY A 74 5.97 10.76 6.43
N LEU A 75 5.32 9.94 5.58
CA LEU A 75 5.83 9.54 4.26
C LEU A 75 5.34 10.51 3.18
N LYS A 76 5.76 11.76 3.30
CA LYS A 76 5.35 12.84 2.39
C LYS A 76 5.66 12.46 0.94
N ASP A 77 4.74 12.79 0.04
CA ASP A 77 4.84 12.56 -1.40
C ASP A 77 4.93 11.07 -1.80
N GLN A 78 4.68 10.13 -0.88
CA GLN A 78 4.62 8.70 -1.15
C GLN A 78 3.20 8.16 -0.94
N TRP A 79 2.75 7.30 -1.85
CA TRP A 79 1.47 6.59 -1.72
C TRP A 79 1.65 5.33 -0.86
N ALA A 80 1.92 5.52 0.43
CA ALA A 80 2.36 4.45 1.32
C ALA A 80 1.80 4.55 2.75
N THR A 81 1.45 3.41 3.34
CA THR A 81 1.02 3.31 4.76
C THR A 81 2.22 3.14 5.69
N THR A 82 3.21 2.39 5.24
CA THR A 82 4.53 2.27 5.87
C THR A 82 5.59 2.21 4.75
N SER A 83 6.86 2.17 5.11
CA SER A 83 7.95 2.04 4.12
C SER A 83 7.90 0.74 3.30
N THR A 84 7.11 -0.26 3.70
CA THR A 84 7.07 -1.59 3.06
C THR A 84 5.67 -2.17 2.84
N LEU A 85 4.62 -1.55 3.39
CA LEU A 85 3.24 -2.03 3.33
C LEU A 85 2.30 -0.92 2.89
N ILE A 86 1.31 -1.29 2.09
CA ILE A 86 0.13 -0.50 1.77
C ILE A 86 -1.07 -1.18 2.43
N ALA A 87 -1.86 -0.41 3.15
CA ALA A 87 -3.17 -0.80 3.64
C ALA A 87 -4.24 0.09 2.98
N ALA A 88 -5.39 -0.50 2.68
CA ALA A 88 -6.53 0.22 2.14
C ALA A 88 -7.81 -0.36 2.73
N VAL A 89 -8.86 0.45 2.86
CA VAL A 89 -10.19 -0.06 3.17
C VAL A 89 -11.00 -0.09 1.88
N GLN A 90 -11.54 -1.25 1.52
CA GLN A 90 -12.30 -1.44 0.30
C GLN A 90 -13.74 -1.85 0.60
N VAL A 91 -14.66 -1.38 -0.23
CA VAL A 91 -16.09 -1.71 -0.17
C VAL A 91 -16.61 -2.26 -1.49
N LEU A 92 -17.40 -3.32 -1.41
CA LEU A 92 -18.10 -3.92 -2.54
C LEU A 92 -19.60 -3.99 -2.24
N MET A 93 -20.40 -3.25 -3.01
CA MET A 93 -21.85 -3.20 -2.88
C MET A 93 -22.52 -4.41 -3.54
N PRO A 94 -23.80 -4.68 -3.21
CA PRO A 94 -24.58 -5.73 -3.87
C PRO A 94 -24.51 -5.68 -5.39
N GLY A 95 -24.18 -6.82 -6.01
CA GLY A 95 -24.09 -6.98 -7.46
C GLY A 95 -22.81 -6.42 -8.10
N GLU A 96 -21.93 -5.76 -7.36
CA GLU A 96 -20.68 -5.24 -7.93
C GLU A 96 -19.63 -6.33 -8.14
N VAL A 97 -18.85 -6.16 -9.20
CA VAL A 97 -17.68 -6.99 -9.54
C VAL A 97 -16.50 -6.07 -9.78
N ALA A 98 -15.38 -6.38 -9.14
CA ALA A 98 -14.09 -5.74 -9.35
C ALA A 98 -13.22 -6.68 -10.21
N ARG A 99 -12.69 -6.17 -11.34
CA ARG A 99 -12.13 -7.01 -12.41
C ARG A 99 -10.93 -7.85 -11.95
N SER A 100 -10.67 -8.91 -12.73
CA SER A 100 -9.51 -9.76 -12.53
C SER A 100 -8.22 -9.07 -12.97
N HIS A 101 -7.19 -9.17 -12.15
CA HIS A 101 -5.82 -8.78 -12.49
C HIS A 101 -4.81 -9.63 -11.71
N ARG A 102 -3.52 -9.41 -11.97
CA ARG A 102 -2.42 -9.96 -11.16
C ARG A 102 -1.28 -8.97 -11.07
N HIS A 103 -0.50 -9.06 -10.02
CA HIS A 103 0.63 -8.18 -9.79
C HIS A 103 1.70 -8.89 -8.97
N SER A 104 2.94 -8.38 -9.02
CA SER A 104 4.05 -8.96 -8.26
C SER A 104 3.95 -8.78 -6.74
N PRO A 105 3.31 -7.73 -6.17
CA PRO A 105 3.03 -7.70 -4.74
C PRO A 105 2.10 -8.85 -4.33
N SER A 106 2.27 -9.35 -3.11
CA SER A 106 1.25 -10.18 -2.47
C SER A 106 0.25 -9.28 -1.77
N ALA A 107 -1.00 -9.73 -1.66
CA ALA A 107 -2.03 -9.03 -0.90
C ALA A 107 -2.77 -9.99 0.02
N ILE A 108 -3.26 -9.44 1.13
CA ILE A 108 -4.16 -10.10 2.07
C ILE A 108 -5.41 -9.26 2.21
N ARG A 109 -6.52 -9.88 2.57
CA ARG A 109 -7.79 -9.20 2.86
C ARG A 109 -8.34 -9.73 4.16
N PHE A 110 -8.51 -8.84 5.12
CA PHE A 110 -9.15 -9.13 6.39
C PHE A 110 -10.56 -8.54 6.39
N ILE A 111 -11.57 -9.39 6.50
CA ILE A 111 -12.96 -8.99 6.34
C ILE A 111 -13.45 -8.33 7.62
N MET A 112 -13.88 -7.07 7.50
CA MET A 112 -14.25 -6.24 8.64
C MET A 112 -15.76 -6.18 8.88
N LYS A 113 -16.57 -6.30 7.81
CA LYS A 113 -18.04 -6.21 7.89
C LYS A 113 -18.69 -6.88 6.69
N GLY A 114 -19.84 -7.52 6.92
CA GLY A 114 -20.67 -8.15 5.89
C GLY A 114 -20.21 -9.56 5.52
N ASN A 115 -21.07 -10.30 4.82
CA ASN A 115 -20.83 -11.71 4.54
C ASN A 115 -21.23 -12.11 3.10
N GLY A 116 -20.54 -13.11 2.57
CA GLY A 116 -20.94 -13.86 1.38
C GLY A 116 -20.40 -13.34 0.04
N ALA A 117 -19.83 -12.13 -0.02
CA ALA A 117 -18.99 -11.74 -1.15
C ALA A 117 -17.80 -12.69 -1.29
N TYR A 118 -17.13 -12.70 -2.44
CA TYR A 118 -15.98 -13.57 -2.67
C TYR A 118 -14.77 -12.80 -3.21
N THR A 119 -13.60 -13.41 -3.00
CA THR A 119 -12.40 -13.18 -3.81
C THR A 119 -12.14 -14.44 -4.61
N ALA A 120 -12.06 -14.36 -5.94
CA ALA A 120 -11.59 -15.49 -6.72
C ALA A 120 -10.07 -15.43 -6.84
N VAL A 121 -9.39 -16.56 -6.65
CA VAL A 121 -7.93 -16.67 -6.80
C VAL A 121 -7.63 -17.85 -7.70
N GLU A 122 -6.97 -17.59 -8.84
CA GLU A 122 -6.76 -18.60 -9.90
C GLU A 122 -8.07 -19.30 -10.33
N GLY A 123 -9.19 -18.56 -10.31
CA GLY A 123 -10.53 -19.05 -10.66
C GLY A 123 -11.31 -19.71 -9.52
N GLU A 124 -10.70 -19.95 -8.36
CA GLU A 124 -11.35 -20.55 -7.20
C GLU A 124 -11.98 -19.47 -6.30
N LYS A 125 -13.30 -19.51 -6.11
CA LYS A 125 -14.02 -18.55 -5.26
C LYS A 125 -13.80 -18.85 -3.77
N VAL A 126 -13.15 -17.92 -3.09
CA VAL A 126 -13.05 -17.90 -1.62
C VAL A 126 -14.14 -16.98 -1.08
N VAL A 127 -15.16 -17.57 -0.45
CA VAL A 127 -16.26 -16.83 0.19
C VAL A 127 -15.75 -16.13 1.45
N MET A 128 -16.06 -14.84 1.56
CA MET A 128 -15.62 -13.93 2.61
C MET A 128 -16.69 -13.80 3.70
N ARG A 129 -16.33 -14.02 4.96
CA ARG A 129 -17.15 -13.74 6.14
C ARG A 129 -16.41 -12.85 7.11
N GLU A 130 -17.13 -12.12 7.94
CA GLU A 130 -16.53 -11.24 8.94
C GLU A 130 -15.52 -11.99 9.83
N GLY A 131 -14.30 -11.44 9.94
CA GLY A 131 -13.19 -12.06 10.66
C GLY A 131 -12.31 -13.01 9.83
N ASP A 132 -12.69 -13.34 8.60
CA ASP A 132 -11.87 -14.17 7.72
C ASP A 132 -10.63 -13.41 7.21
N LEU A 133 -9.57 -14.18 6.93
CA LEU A 133 -8.37 -13.71 6.24
C LEU A 133 -8.23 -14.45 4.91
N VAL A 134 -8.25 -13.70 3.80
CA VAL A 134 -8.06 -14.23 2.44
C VAL A 134 -6.70 -13.81 1.90
N LEU A 135 -6.00 -14.75 1.26
CA LEU A 135 -4.69 -14.51 0.65
C LEU A 135 -4.81 -14.42 -0.87
N THR A 136 -4.13 -13.44 -1.47
CA THR A 136 -3.81 -13.42 -2.89
C THR A 136 -2.29 -13.34 -3.03
N PRO A 137 -1.60 -14.50 -3.10
CA PRO A 137 -0.17 -14.59 -3.30
C PRO A 137 0.31 -13.86 -4.56
N ASN A 138 1.61 -13.60 -4.63
CA ASN A 138 2.22 -12.91 -5.75
C ASN A 138 1.89 -13.58 -7.09
N TRP A 139 1.63 -12.76 -8.10
CA TRP A 139 1.42 -13.16 -9.49
C TRP A 139 0.22 -14.07 -9.78
N GLN A 140 -0.67 -14.28 -8.79
CA GLN A 140 -1.93 -14.99 -9.01
C GLN A 140 -3.02 -14.04 -9.52
N TRP A 141 -3.78 -14.51 -10.50
CA TRP A 141 -4.99 -13.86 -10.97
C TRP A 141 -6.01 -13.79 -9.86
N HIS A 142 -6.60 -12.62 -9.67
CA HIS A 142 -7.65 -12.45 -8.68
C HIS A 142 -8.64 -11.34 -9.02
N ASP A 143 -9.89 -11.59 -8.66
CA ASP A 143 -11.03 -10.67 -8.76
C ASP A 143 -11.88 -10.72 -7.49
N HIS A 144 -12.86 -9.83 -7.40
CA HIS A 144 -13.82 -9.81 -6.30
C HIS A 144 -15.24 -9.64 -6.85
N GLY A 145 -16.19 -10.31 -6.24
CA GLY A 145 -17.60 -10.16 -6.59
C GLY A 145 -18.49 -10.22 -5.37
N ASN A 146 -19.60 -9.50 -5.44
CA ASN A 146 -20.62 -9.54 -4.40
C ASN A 146 -21.96 -9.98 -5.00
N GLU A 147 -22.25 -11.27 -4.87
CA GLU A 147 -23.50 -11.89 -5.35
C GLU A 147 -24.63 -11.80 -4.31
N THR A 148 -24.40 -11.11 -3.19
CA THR A 148 -25.33 -11.02 -2.07
C THR A 148 -26.13 -9.70 -2.10
N GLY A 149 -27.06 -9.57 -1.16
CA GLY A 149 -27.77 -8.32 -0.89
C GLY A 149 -27.10 -7.42 0.17
N GLU A 150 -25.93 -7.80 0.70
CA GLU A 150 -25.23 -7.07 1.75
C GLU A 150 -24.00 -6.34 1.20
N THR A 151 -23.67 -5.17 1.76
CA THR A 151 -22.39 -4.50 1.49
C THR A 151 -21.28 -5.17 2.29
N VAL A 152 -20.16 -5.50 1.63
CA VAL A 152 -18.99 -6.12 2.28
C VAL A 152 -17.82 -5.14 2.29
N VAL A 153 -17.16 -5.04 3.44
CA VAL A 153 -16.03 -4.13 3.69
C VAL A 153 -14.84 -4.92 4.24
N TRP A 154 -13.66 -4.67 3.70
CA TRP A 154 -12.42 -5.31 4.15
C TRP A 154 -11.24 -4.34 4.14
N MET A 155 -10.16 -4.77 4.78
CA MET A 155 -8.83 -4.17 4.69
C MET A 155 -7.84 -5.11 4.04
#